data_AF-A9CXQ2-F1
#
_entry.id   AF-A9CXQ2-F1
#
_cell.length_a   1.000
_cell.length_b   1.000
_cell.length_c   1.000
_cell.angle_alpha   90.00
_cell.angle_beta   90.00
_cell.angle_gamma   90.00
#
_symmetry.space_group_name_H-M   'P 1'
#
loop_
_entity.id
_entity.type
_entity.pdbx_description
1 polymer ?
#
loop_
_entity_poly.entity_id
_entity_poly.type
_entity_poly.pdbx_seq_one_letter_code
_entity_poly.pdbx_strand_id
1 'polypeptide(L)'
;MKIDAHQHFWNPARGDYDWMPMDNEILARPYAPADLMPHLADYGIDATILVQAAATVHETEYMLGIADATPFVAGVVGWVDFENPADLEVLKRLSKHPKFKGVRPMIQDIPDVNWMLRDDVQWAFRAICELDLTFDALGFPPHLDNFLTILKRYPDMRAVIDHCMKPQIRDHSADNFRFWADGMARLAQETRTCCKFSALVTEANPGWIVEDLKPYADHVVSAFGADRVMWGSDWPVCRLAASYEAWHTAAEALTIGLTASEKTEIYGGTAARFYRIDG
;
A
#
# COMPACT_ATOMS: atom_id res chain seq x y z
N MET A 1 14.41 -11.43 -7.11
CA MET A 1 13.58 -10.33 -7.61
C MET A 1 13.34 -9.36 -6.46
N LYS A 2 13.74 -8.09 -6.60
CA LYS A 2 13.36 -7.00 -5.71
C LYS A 2 12.13 -6.27 -6.26
N ILE A 3 11.19 -5.93 -5.39
CA ILE A 3 9.92 -5.31 -5.78
C ILE A 3 9.67 -4.07 -4.93
N ASP A 4 9.37 -2.95 -5.60
CA ASP A 4 8.71 -1.82 -4.96
C ASP A 4 7.20 -2.10 -4.91
N ALA A 5 6.69 -2.52 -3.75
CA ALA A 5 5.31 -2.98 -3.62
C ALA A 5 4.27 -1.85 -3.52
N HIS A 6 4.69 -0.59 -3.64
CA HIS A 6 3.76 0.55 -3.58
C HIS A 6 4.34 1.79 -4.26
N GLN A 7 3.81 2.13 -5.42
CA GLN A 7 4.05 3.43 -6.06
C GLN A 7 2.83 3.88 -6.86
N HIS A 8 2.83 5.15 -7.25
CA HIS A 8 1.78 5.79 -8.02
C HIS A 8 2.34 6.44 -9.30
N PHE A 9 1.51 6.45 -10.34
CA PHE A 9 1.66 7.34 -11.48
C PHE A 9 0.37 8.14 -11.62
N TRP A 10 0.48 9.41 -11.97
CA TRP A 10 -0.68 10.25 -12.19
C TRP A 10 -0.41 11.37 -13.18
N ASN A 11 -1.48 11.93 -13.70
CA ASN A 11 -1.45 13.15 -14.49
C ASN A 11 -2.58 14.08 -14.02
N PRO A 12 -2.28 15.20 -13.33
CA PRO A 12 -3.31 16.08 -12.77
C PRO A 12 -4.35 16.57 -13.79
N ALA A 13 -4.01 16.57 -15.09
CA ALA A 13 -4.94 16.91 -16.16
C ALA A 13 -6.14 15.95 -16.31
N ARG A 14 -6.12 14.76 -15.68
CA ARG A 14 -7.28 13.85 -15.63
C ARG A 14 -8.43 14.42 -14.82
N GLY A 15 -8.14 15.29 -13.84
CA GLY A 15 -9.14 16.02 -13.08
C GLY A 15 -9.92 15.20 -12.04
N ASP A 16 -9.48 13.98 -11.72
CA ASP A 16 -10.13 13.07 -10.76
C ASP A 16 -9.31 12.85 -9.47
N TYR A 17 -8.29 13.68 -9.22
CA TYR A 17 -7.43 13.64 -8.03
C TYR A 17 -7.89 14.64 -6.95
N ASP A 18 -9.06 14.42 -6.36
CA ASP A 18 -9.70 15.37 -5.42
C ASP A 18 -8.88 15.70 -4.16
N TRP A 19 -7.97 14.81 -3.77
CA TRP A 19 -7.08 14.99 -2.61
C TRP A 19 -5.84 15.84 -2.92
N MET A 20 -5.55 16.11 -4.19
CA MET A 20 -4.29 16.72 -4.61
C MET A 20 -4.31 18.24 -4.43
N PRO A 21 -3.45 18.82 -3.56
CA PRO A 21 -3.32 20.26 -3.45
C PRO A 21 -2.62 20.82 -4.69
N MET A 22 -3.36 21.56 -5.53
CA MET A 22 -2.86 22.06 -6.83
C MET A 22 -1.77 23.15 -6.71
N ASP A 23 -1.56 23.71 -5.52
CA ASP A 23 -0.48 24.63 -5.19
C ASP A 23 0.80 23.93 -4.73
N ASN A 24 0.78 22.59 -4.56
CA ASN A 24 1.94 21.81 -4.19
C ASN A 24 2.73 21.36 -5.43
N GLU A 25 3.88 22.00 -5.70
CA GLU A 25 4.72 21.72 -6.87
C GLU A 25 5.25 20.27 -6.95
N ILE A 26 5.34 19.58 -5.81
CA ILE A 26 5.78 18.19 -5.76
C ILE A 26 4.64 17.28 -6.24
N LEU A 27 3.41 17.48 -5.77
CA LEU A 27 2.30 16.59 -6.11
C LEU A 27 1.58 16.99 -7.40
N ALA A 28 1.38 18.28 -7.63
CA ALA A 28 0.58 18.86 -8.72
C ALA A 28 1.32 18.87 -10.08
N ARG A 29 1.96 17.75 -10.43
CA ARG A 29 2.62 17.54 -11.72
C ARG A 29 2.46 16.10 -12.20
N PRO A 30 2.63 15.84 -13.50
CA PRO A 30 2.66 14.47 -14.00
C PRO A 30 3.84 13.68 -13.43
N TYR A 31 3.56 12.41 -13.14
CA TYR A 31 4.55 11.38 -12.82
C TYR A 31 4.29 10.14 -13.65
N ALA A 32 5.30 9.72 -14.40
CA ALA A 32 5.23 8.64 -15.36
C ALA A 32 6.36 7.62 -15.15
N PRO A 33 6.30 6.45 -15.81
CA PRO A 33 7.36 5.43 -15.74
C PRO A 33 8.78 5.96 -15.95
N ALA A 34 8.96 6.92 -16.86
CA ALA A 34 10.26 7.50 -17.17
C ALA A 34 10.86 8.30 -16.00
N ASP A 35 10.03 8.83 -15.10
CA ASP A 35 10.48 9.57 -13.92
C ASP A 35 10.95 8.63 -12.81
N LEU A 36 10.36 7.43 -12.70
CA LEU A 36 10.71 6.44 -11.66
C LEU A 36 11.87 5.53 -12.07
N MET A 37 11.96 5.18 -13.36
CA MET A 37 12.91 4.21 -13.90
C MET A 37 14.38 4.43 -13.48
N PRO A 38 14.93 5.67 -13.44
CA PRO A 38 16.30 5.89 -12.98
C PRO A 38 16.53 5.42 -11.54
N HIS A 39 15.58 5.69 -10.64
CA HIS A 39 15.65 5.28 -9.25
C HIS A 39 15.61 3.75 -9.09
N LEU A 40 14.78 3.07 -9.89
CA LEU A 40 14.73 1.60 -9.88
C LEU A 40 16.07 0.98 -10.31
N ALA A 41 16.71 1.57 -11.34
CA ALA A 41 18.00 1.10 -11.83
C ALA A 41 19.11 1.26 -10.79
N ASP A 42 19.15 2.40 -10.08
CA ASP A 42 20.19 2.68 -9.09
C ASP A 42 20.14 1.73 -7.88
N TYR A 43 18.95 1.23 -7.51
CA TYR A 43 18.76 0.30 -6.38
C TYR A 43 18.55 -1.17 -6.78
N GLY A 44 18.55 -1.45 -8.09
CA GLY A 44 18.31 -2.78 -8.64
C GLY A 44 16.92 -3.31 -8.31
N ILE A 45 15.89 -2.46 -8.38
CA ILE A 45 14.49 -2.86 -8.24
C ILE A 45 14.01 -3.43 -9.58
N ASP A 46 13.59 -4.69 -9.58
CA ASP A 46 13.24 -5.42 -10.81
C ASP A 46 11.80 -5.13 -11.27
N ALA A 47 10.90 -4.87 -10.33
CA ALA A 47 9.49 -4.68 -10.61
C ALA A 47 8.78 -3.77 -9.59
N THR A 48 7.60 -3.26 -9.96
CA THR A 48 6.76 -2.42 -9.09
C THR A 48 5.30 -2.88 -9.09
N ILE A 49 4.59 -2.52 -8.02
CA ILE A 49 3.12 -2.55 -7.96
C ILE A 49 2.61 -1.11 -8.10
N LEU A 50 1.84 -0.85 -9.16
CA LEU A 50 1.20 0.42 -9.41
C LEU A 50 -0.15 0.47 -8.71
N VAL A 51 -0.32 1.38 -7.76
CA VAL A 51 -1.51 1.50 -6.91
C VAL A 51 -2.31 2.72 -7.32
N GLN A 52 -3.66 2.62 -7.32
CA GLN A 52 -4.57 3.71 -7.69
C GLN A 52 -4.27 4.98 -6.89
N ALA A 53 -4.33 6.14 -7.55
CA ALA A 53 -4.23 7.44 -6.90
C ALA A 53 -5.55 8.24 -6.98
N ALA A 54 -6.63 7.71 -7.54
CA ALA A 54 -7.94 8.34 -7.60
C ALA A 54 -9.05 7.30 -7.45
N ALA A 55 -10.16 7.73 -6.84
CA ALA A 55 -11.33 6.90 -6.55
C ALA A 55 -12.25 6.75 -7.77
N THR A 56 -11.68 6.33 -8.92
CA THR A 56 -12.45 6.11 -10.15
C THR A 56 -12.05 4.80 -10.83
N VAL A 57 -13.02 4.15 -11.47
CA VAL A 57 -12.73 3.00 -12.37
C VAL A 57 -11.84 3.46 -13.54
N HIS A 58 -11.97 4.72 -13.96
CA HIS A 58 -11.15 5.29 -15.03
C HIS A 58 -9.66 5.34 -14.65
N GLU A 59 -9.31 5.59 -13.39
CA GLU A 59 -7.93 5.49 -12.89
C GLU A 59 -7.39 4.08 -13.01
N THR A 60 -8.20 3.08 -12.64
CA THR A 60 -7.81 1.66 -12.82
C THR A 60 -7.49 1.34 -14.27
N GLU A 61 -8.34 1.76 -15.20
CA GLU A 61 -8.14 1.50 -16.63
C GLU A 61 -6.92 2.25 -17.18
N TYR A 62 -6.69 3.48 -16.72
CA TYR A 62 -5.49 4.25 -17.05
C TYR A 62 -4.21 3.56 -16.59
N MET A 63 -4.16 3.10 -15.34
CA MET A 63 -3.01 2.38 -14.80
C MET A 63 -2.77 1.04 -15.50
N LEU A 64 -3.82 0.31 -15.87
CA LEU A 64 -3.67 -0.93 -16.65
C LEU A 64 -3.05 -0.64 -18.02
N GLY A 65 -3.45 0.47 -18.67
CA GLY A 65 -2.80 0.93 -19.90
C GLY A 65 -1.31 1.26 -19.72
N ILE A 66 -0.93 1.89 -18.61
CA ILE A 66 0.49 2.10 -18.27
C ILE A 66 1.19 0.76 -18.07
N ALA A 67 0.57 -0.15 -17.33
CA ALA A 67 1.14 -1.45 -17.00
C ALA A 67 1.40 -2.29 -18.26
N ASP A 68 0.53 -2.23 -19.26
CA ASP A 68 0.73 -2.91 -20.54
C ASP A 68 1.93 -2.36 -21.34
N ALA A 69 2.15 -1.04 -21.25
CA ALA A 69 3.27 -0.37 -21.92
C ALA A 69 4.60 -0.41 -21.13
N THR A 70 4.56 -0.83 -19.87
CA THR A 70 5.70 -0.68 -18.93
C THR A 70 6.08 -2.03 -18.32
N PRO A 71 7.15 -2.69 -18.80
CA PRO A 71 7.52 -4.03 -18.36
C PRO A 71 7.75 -4.18 -16.85
N PHE A 72 8.37 -3.19 -16.21
CA PHE A 72 8.65 -3.26 -14.77
C PHE A 72 7.40 -3.13 -13.90
N VAL A 73 6.25 -2.68 -14.43
CA VAL A 73 4.99 -2.68 -13.67
C VAL A 73 4.43 -4.09 -13.70
N ALA A 74 4.60 -4.84 -12.61
CA ALA A 74 4.23 -6.25 -12.52
C ALA A 74 2.77 -6.46 -12.09
N GLY A 75 2.16 -5.45 -11.47
CA GLY A 75 0.77 -5.51 -11.04
C GLY A 75 0.16 -4.14 -10.82
N VAL A 76 -1.16 -4.09 -10.89
CA VAL A 76 -2.00 -2.93 -10.62
C VAL A 76 -2.97 -3.26 -9.51
N VAL A 77 -2.99 -2.42 -8.48
CA VAL A 77 -4.04 -2.38 -7.45
C VAL A 77 -4.96 -1.21 -7.80
N GLY A 78 -6.13 -1.53 -8.34
CA GLY A 78 -7.08 -0.54 -8.82
C GLY A 78 -8.10 -0.10 -7.79
N TRP A 79 -9.18 0.46 -8.30
CA TRP A 79 -10.33 0.96 -7.57
C TRP A 79 -11.63 0.55 -8.28
N VAL A 80 -12.63 0.18 -7.49
CA VAL A 80 -14.04 0.05 -7.90
C VAL A 80 -14.89 0.64 -6.78
N ASP A 81 -16.11 1.06 -7.10
CA ASP A 81 -16.99 1.67 -6.10
C ASP A 81 -17.69 0.59 -5.28
N PHE A 82 -17.30 0.44 -4.01
CA PHE A 82 -17.92 -0.54 -3.11
C PHE A 82 -19.36 -0.15 -2.73
N GLU A 83 -19.74 1.12 -2.86
CA GLU A 83 -21.11 1.59 -2.61
C GLU A 83 -22.04 1.36 -3.81
N ASN A 84 -21.49 0.96 -4.96
CA ASN A 84 -22.25 0.61 -6.16
C ASN A 84 -22.20 -0.90 -6.46
N PRO A 85 -23.18 -1.72 -6.04
CA PRO A 85 -23.20 -3.15 -6.32
C PRO A 85 -23.14 -3.53 -7.81
N ALA A 86 -23.46 -2.62 -8.73
CA ALA A 86 -23.31 -2.85 -10.16
C ALA A 86 -21.84 -2.97 -10.60
N ASP A 87 -20.91 -2.42 -9.82
CA ASP A 87 -19.47 -2.53 -10.05
C ASP A 87 -18.94 -3.96 -9.86
N LEU A 88 -19.76 -4.91 -9.40
CA LEU A 88 -19.42 -6.32 -9.45
C LEU A 88 -19.07 -6.78 -10.87
N GLU A 89 -19.81 -6.32 -11.88
CA GLU A 89 -19.52 -6.66 -13.28
C GLU A 89 -18.26 -5.94 -13.80
N VAL A 90 -17.97 -4.75 -13.28
CA VAL A 90 -16.70 -4.04 -13.54
C VAL A 90 -15.53 -4.82 -12.95
N LEU A 91 -15.62 -5.26 -11.69
CA LEU A 91 -14.59 -6.03 -11.01
C LEU A 91 -14.32 -7.37 -11.71
N LYS A 92 -15.37 -8.09 -12.13
CA LYS A 92 -15.26 -9.32 -12.94
C LYS A 92 -14.61 -9.11 -14.31
N ARG A 93 -14.79 -7.92 -14.91
CA ARG A 93 -14.13 -7.57 -16.17
C ARG A 93 -12.66 -7.28 -15.93
N LEU A 94 -12.34 -6.48 -14.92
CA LEU A 94 -10.97 -6.11 -14.57
C LEU A 94 -10.15 -7.32 -14.11
N SER A 95 -10.74 -8.26 -13.37
CA SER A 95 -10.07 -9.48 -12.91
C SER A 95 -9.55 -10.41 -14.01
N LYS A 96 -10.01 -10.22 -15.25
CA LYS A 96 -9.50 -10.96 -16.42
C LYS A 96 -8.19 -10.39 -16.94
N HIS A 97 -7.79 -9.18 -16.51
CA HIS A 97 -6.55 -8.56 -16.92
C HIS A 97 -5.37 -9.17 -16.13
N PRO A 98 -4.31 -9.67 -16.79
CA PRO A 98 -3.24 -10.42 -16.11
C PRO A 98 -2.47 -9.60 -15.06
N LYS A 99 -2.40 -8.29 -15.27
CA LYS A 99 -1.78 -7.33 -14.33
C LYS A 99 -2.74 -6.74 -13.30
N PHE A 100 -4.06 -6.99 -13.36
CA PHE A 100 -4.97 -6.51 -12.31
C PHE A 100 -4.90 -7.47 -11.12
N LYS A 101 -4.33 -7.00 -9.99
CA LYS A 101 -4.03 -7.86 -8.85
C LYS A 101 -4.99 -7.67 -7.68
N GLY A 102 -5.55 -6.48 -7.52
CA GLY A 102 -6.39 -6.17 -6.37
C GLY A 102 -7.05 -4.81 -6.43
N VAL A 103 -7.69 -4.45 -5.31
CA VAL A 103 -8.39 -3.16 -5.15
C VAL A 103 -8.07 -2.50 -3.82
N ARG A 104 -8.08 -1.17 -3.84
CA ARG A 104 -7.84 -0.31 -2.68
C ARG A 104 -8.91 0.79 -2.56
N PRO A 105 -9.97 0.61 -1.76
CA PRO A 105 -10.85 1.73 -1.40
C PRO A 105 -10.07 2.75 -0.55
N MET A 106 -10.31 4.04 -0.78
CA MET A 106 -9.66 5.13 -0.03
C MET A 106 -10.35 5.36 1.31
N ILE A 107 -10.41 4.33 2.15
CA ILE A 107 -11.14 4.33 3.44
C ILE A 107 -10.69 5.47 4.34
N GLN A 108 -9.40 5.83 4.31
CA GLN A 108 -8.86 6.95 5.08
C GLN A 108 -9.56 8.30 4.85
N ASP A 109 -10.19 8.50 3.68
CA ASP A 109 -10.85 9.75 3.29
C ASP A 109 -12.37 9.67 3.45
N ILE A 110 -12.90 8.51 3.84
CA ILE A 110 -14.32 8.29 4.08
C ILE A 110 -14.66 8.76 5.51
N PRO A 111 -15.62 9.70 5.70
CA PRO A 111 -15.91 10.25 7.02
C PRO A 111 -16.41 9.24 8.07
N ASP A 112 -17.10 8.18 7.63
CA ASP A 112 -17.56 7.12 8.51
C ASP A 112 -16.44 6.11 8.77
N VAL A 113 -15.84 6.16 9.97
CA VAL A 113 -14.81 5.21 10.42
C VAL A 113 -15.28 3.75 10.31
N ASN A 114 -16.59 3.50 10.42
CA ASN A 114 -17.21 2.18 10.35
C ASN A 114 -17.69 1.82 8.95
N TRP A 115 -17.39 2.62 7.93
CA TRP A 115 -17.88 2.44 6.56
C TRP A 115 -17.71 1.00 6.06
N MET A 116 -16.52 0.41 6.28
CA MET A 116 -16.19 -0.94 5.81
C MET A 116 -17.05 -2.04 6.47
N LEU A 117 -17.71 -1.74 7.58
CA LEU A 117 -18.58 -2.68 8.31
C LEU A 117 -20.03 -2.65 7.81
N ARG A 118 -20.43 -1.63 7.05
CA ARG A 118 -21.80 -1.49 6.53
C ARG A 118 -22.18 -2.69 5.67
N ASP A 119 -23.43 -3.14 5.75
CA ASP A 119 -23.90 -4.32 5.02
C ASP A 119 -23.90 -4.14 3.50
N ASP A 120 -24.13 -2.91 3.04
CA ASP A 120 -24.25 -2.55 1.63
C ASP A 120 -22.92 -2.51 0.86
N VAL A 121 -21.78 -2.51 1.55
CA VAL A 121 -20.43 -2.62 0.92
C VAL A 121 -19.85 -4.03 1.01
N GLN A 122 -20.50 -4.96 1.72
CA GLN A 122 -19.97 -6.30 1.97
C GLN A 122 -19.86 -7.18 0.71
N TRP A 123 -20.61 -6.84 -0.35
CA TRP A 123 -20.54 -7.56 -1.62
C TRP A 123 -19.13 -7.48 -2.22
N ALA A 124 -18.44 -6.34 -2.06
CA ALA A 124 -17.13 -6.13 -2.67
C ALA A 124 -16.08 -7.00 -2.01
N PHE A 125 -16.05 -7.09 -0.67
CA PHE A 125 -15.15 -7.99 0.05
C PHE A 125 -15.37 -9.47 -0.32
N ARG A 126 -16.63 -9.90 -0.46
CA ARG A 126 -16.94 -11.24 -0.97
C ARG A 126 -16.42 -11.45 -2.39
N ALA A 127 -16.68 -10.50 -3.28
CA ALA A 127 -16.25 -10.58 -4.68
C ALA A 127 -14.71 -10.61 -4.81
N ILE A 128 -13.97 -9.87 -3.98
CA ILE A 128 -12.51 -9.91 -3.93
C ILE A 128 -12.02 -11.31 -3.57
N CYS A 129 -12.65 -11.98 -2.59
CA CYS A 129 -12.31 -13.36 -2.23
C CYS A 129 -12.64 -14.33 -3.38
N GLU A 130 -13.85 -14.25 -3.94
CA GLU A 130 -14.33 -15.15 -5.00
C GLU A 130 -13.53 -15.03 -6.30
N LEU A 131 -13.13 -13.80 -6.65
CA LEU A 131 -12.29 -13.51 -7.82
C LEU A 131 -10.80 -13.64 -7.52
N ASP A 132 -10.47 -14.02 -6.29
CA ASP A 132 -9.12 -14.26 -5.84
C ASP A 132 -8.20 -13.06 -6.12
N LEU A 133 -8.66 -11.87 -5.73
CA LEU A 133 -7.96 -10.58 -5.83
C LEU A 133 -7.36 -10.19 -4.46
N THR A 134 -6.41 -9.25 -4.45
CA THR A 134 -5.89 -8.67 -3.20
C THR A 134 -6.75 -7.50 -2.73
N PHE A 135 -6.76 -7.30 -1.41
CA PHE A 135 -7.32 -6.13 -0.75
C PHE A 135 -6.22 -5.33 -0.07
N ASP A 136 -6.08 -4.07 -0.47
CA ASP A 136 -5.12 -3.15 0.13
C ASP A 136 -5.87 -2.27 1.14
N ALA A 137 -5.57 -2.49 2.42
CA ALA A 137 -6.23 -1.88 3.56
C ALA A 137 -5.57 -0.53 3.89
N LEU A 138 -6.01 0.52 3.21
CA LEU A 138 -5.58 1.91 3.43
C LEU A 138 -6.41 2.57 4.54
N GLY A 139 -5.78 2.94 5.64
CA GLY A 139 -6.45 3.62 6.74
C GLY A 139 -5.48 4.20 7.76
N PHE A 140 -6.07 4.71 8.84
CA PHE A 140 -5.40 5.23 10.03
C PHE A 140 -5.60 4.32 11.24
N PRO A 141 -4.85 4.50 12.35
CA PRO A 141 -4.98 3.66 13.55
C PRO A 141 -6.42 3.49 14.08
N PRO A 142 -7.33 4.48 14.04
CA PRO A 142 -8.73 4.28 14.44
C PRO A 142 -9.48 3.17 13.69
N HIS A 143 -8.99 2.74 12.52
CA HIS A 143 -9.59 1.67 11.73
C HIS A 143 -9.09 0.27 12.10
N LEU A 144 -8.10 0.13 13.00
CA LEU A 144 -7.47 -1.16 13.33
C LEU A 144 -8.49 -2.25 13.72
N ASP A 145 -9.44 -1.93 14.59
CA ASP A 145 -10.48 -2.87 15.01
C ASP A 145 -11.47 -3.21 13.88
N ASN A 146 -11.73 -2.26 12.97
CA ASN A 146 -12.62 -2.46 11.84
C ASN A 146 -11.97 -3.36 10.78
N PHE A 147 -10.69 -3.15 10.49
CA PHE A 147 -9.92 -4.05 9.64
C PHE A 147 -9.81 -5.44 10.24
N LEU A 148 -9.54 -5.56 11.55
CA LEU A 148 -9.52 -6.87 12.21
C LEU A 148 -10.87 -7.58 12.08
N THR A 149 -11.98 -6.85 12.23
CA THR A 149 -13.34 -7.39 12.06
C THR A 149 -13.57 -7.90 10.64
N ILE A 150 -13.20 -7.13 9.62
CA ILE A 150 -13.35 -7.53 8.22
C ILE A 150 -12.45 -8.70 7.85
N LEU A 151 -11.20 -8.72 8.32
CA LEU A 151 -10.26 -9.79 8.03
C LEU A 151 -10.61 -11.11 8.74
N LYS A 152 -11.29 -11.03 9.90
CA LYS A 152 -11.89 -12.21 10.53
C LYS A 152 -13.16 -12.68 9.83
N ARG A 153 -13.94 -11.76 9.28
CA ARG A 153 -15.15 -12.08 8.51
C ARG A 153 -14.82 -12.78 7.20
N TYR A 154 -13.71 -12.39 6.56
CA TYR A 154 -13.23 -12.96 5.30
C TYR A 154 -11.79 -13.49 5.47
N PRO A 155 -11.60 -14.63 6.16
CA PRO A 155 -10.27 -15.14 6.52
C PRO A 155 -9.42 -15.58 5.31
N ASP A 156 -10.07 -15.87 4.18
CA ASP A 156 -9.41 -16.23 2.93
C ASP A 156 -9.00 -15.02 2.07
N MET A 157 -9.40 -13.81 2.46
CA MET A 157 -9.04 -12.58 1.74
C MET A 157 -7.53 -12.34 1.83
N ARG A 158 -6.86 -12.26 0.69
CA ARG A 158 -5.47 -11.81 0.65
C ARG A 158 -5.42 -10.31 0.88
N ALA A 159 -5.17 -9.93 2.12
CA ALA A 159 -5.09 -8.55 2.52
C ALA A 159 -3.67 -8.10 2.86
N VAL A 160 -3.41 -6.83 2.62
CA VAL A 160 -2.19 -6.15 3.05
C VAL A 160 -2.55 -4.82 3.71
N ILE A 161 -1.96 -4.54 4.86
CA ILE A 161 -2.08 -3.25 5.54
C ILE A 161 -1.16 -2.24 4.85
N ASP A 162 -1.71 -1.16 4.32
CA ASP A 162 -0.93 -0.10 3.70
C ASP A 162 -0.19 0.73 4.77
N HIS A 163 1.03 1.15 4.44
CA HIS A 163 1.81 2.16 5.18
C HIS A 163 1.93 1.93 6.69
N CYS A 164 2.05 0.66 7.11
CA CYS A 164 2.05 0.28 8.52
C CYS A 164 0.86 0.82 9.31
N MET A 165 -0.32 1.03 8.69
CA MET A 165 -1.48 1.72 9.29
C MET A 165 -1.19 3.15 9.75
N LYS A 166 -0.30 3.85 9.05
CA LYS A 166 0.01 5.28 9.22
C LYS A 166 0.13 5.69 10.70
N PRO A 167 1.13 5.14 11.43
CA PRO A 167 1.30 5.47 12.84
C PRO A 167 1.49 6.98 13.03
N GLN A 168 1.05 7.51 14.18
CA GLN A 168 1.19 8.94 14.49
C GLN A 168 2.63 9.29 14.92
N ILE A 169 3.58 9.27 13.98
CA ILE A 169 5.00 9.54 14.27
C ILE A 169 5.23 11.03 14.59
N ARG A 170 4.57 11.95 13.88
CA ARG A 170 4.61 13.40 14.18
C ARG A 170 4.21 13.72 15.61
N ASP A 171 3.12 13.12 16.07
CA ASP A 171 2.52 13.31 17.39
C ASP A 171 2.85 12.13 18.32
N HIS A 172 4.10 11.67 18.28
CA HIS A 172 4.51 10.50 19.05
C HIS A 172 4.23 10.69 20.55
N SER A 173 3.51 9.72 21.12
CA SER A 173 3.32 9.56 22.55
C SER A 173 3.29 8.08 22.89
N ALA A 174 3.57 7.73 24.15
CA ALA A 174 3.50 6.34 24.61
C ALA A 174 2.11 5.73 24.41
N ASP A 175 1.04 6.54 24.49
CA ASP A 175 -0.33 6.08 24.30
C ASP A 175 -0.67 5.87 22.82
N ASN A 176 -0.30 6.80 21.94
CA ASN A 176 -0.50 6.66 20.49
C ASN A 176 0.29 5.47 19.94
N PHE A 177 1.55 5.32 20.37
CA PHE A 177 2.38 4.18 20.00
C PHE A 177 1.75 2.87 20.47
N ARG A 178 1.35 2.78 21.75
CA ARG A 178 0.74 1.56 22.31
C ARG A 178 -0.56 1.18 21.60
N PHE A 179 -1.46 2.14 21.37
CA PHE A 179 -2.71 1.90 20.65
C PHE A 179 -2.47 1.31 19.26
N TRP A 180 -1.57 1.92 18.49
CA TRP A 180 -1.18 1.42 17.18
C TRP A 180 -0.50 0.05 17.25
N ALA A 181 0.47 -0.11 18.16
CA ALA A 181 1.27 -1.31 18.30
C ALA A 181 0.40 -2.52 18.67
N ASP A 182 -0.51 -2.37 19.64
CA ASP A 182 -1.41 -3.41 20.09
C ASP A 182 -2.37 -3.83 18.97
N GLY A 183 -2.94 -2.88 18.22
CA GLY A 183 -3.82 -3.19 17.09
C GLY A 183 -3.08 -3.87 15.93
N MET A 184 -1.88 -3.43 15.60
CA MET A 184 -1.03 -4.08 14.59
C MET A 184 -0.63 -5.49 15.01
N ALA A 185 -0.30 -5.71 16.29
CA ALA A 185 0.02 -7.04 16.82
C ALA A 185 -1.19 -7.98 16.74
N ARG A 186 -2.39 -7.50 17.05
CA ARG A 186 -3.63 -8.29 16.90
C ARG A 186 -3.90 -8.66 15.45
N LEU A 187 -3.76 -7.72 14.51
CA LEU A 187 -3.87 -8.02 13.08
C LEU A 187 -2.88 -9.11 12.66
N ALA A 188 -1.63 -9.02 13.11
CA ALA A 188 -0.58 -9.97 12.78
C ALA A 188 -0.80 -11.37 13.38
N GLN A 189 -1.34 -11.45 14.61
CA GLN A 189 -1.56 -12.70 15.34
C GLN A 189 -2.87 -13.39 14.98
N GLU A 190 -3.93 -12.62 14.76
CA GLU A 190 -5.29 -13.14 14.60
C GLU A 190 -5.71 -13.29 13.13
N THR A 191 -4.87 -12.88 12.17
CA THR A 191 -5.15 -12.95 10.73
C THR A 191 -3.91 -13.34 9.92
N ARG A 192 -4.11 -13.61 8.63
CA ARG A 192 -3.05 -13.89 7.66
C ARG A 192 -2.56 -12.65 6.90
N THR A 193 -3.00 -11.45 7.31
CA THR A 193 -2.70 -10.22 6.57
C THR A 193 -1.20 -9.94 6.52
N CYS A 194 -0.76 -9.38 5.40
CA CYS A 194 0.57 -8.81 5.24
C CYS A 194 0.58 -7.33 5.68
N CYS A 195 1.76 -6.72 5.74
CA CYS A 195 1.95 -5.29 5.99
C CYS A 195 2.95 -4.70 4.99
N LYS A 196 2.61 -3.56 4.39
CA LYS A 196 3.56 -2.76 3.62
C LYS A 196 4.41 -1.89 4.54
N PHE A 197 5.70 -2.15 4.54
CA PHE A 197 6.72 -1.27 5.11
C PHE A 197 7.01 -0.13 4.12
N SER A 198 6.16 0.90 4.17
CA SER A 198 6.14 2.02 3.23
C SER A 198 5.68 3.31 3.93
N ALA A 199 5.97 4.46 3.33
CA ALA A 199 5.46 5.79 3.73
C ALA A 199 5.65 6.22 5.20
N LEU A 200 6.52 5.58 6.00
CA LEU A 200 6.75 6.05 7.37
C LEU A 200 7.33 7.47 7.41
N VAL A 201 8.16 7.83 6.42
CA VAL A 201 8.76 9.17 6.31
C VAL A 201 7.71 10.27 6.16
N THR A 202 6.59 10.01 5.49
CA THR A 202 5.49 10.97 5.33
C THR A 202 4.57 11.04 6.53
N GLU A 203 4.74 10.15 7.52
CA GLU A 203 4.07 10.24 8.82
C GLU A 203 4.94 10.90 9.90
N ALA A 204 6.22 11.14 9.60
CA ALA A 204 7.20 11.74 10.50
C ALA A 204 7.31 13.27 10.38
N ASN A 205 7.96 13.89 11.37
CA ASN A 205 8.21 15.32 11.37
C ASN A 205 9.23 15.74 10.29
N PRO A 206 9.18 16.98 9.77
CA PRO A 206 10.24 17.51 8.93
C PRO A 206 11.60 17.39 9.62
N GLY A 207 12.63 16.94 8.89
CA GLY A 207 13.96 16.69 9.46
C GLY A 207 14.09 15.40 10.26
N TRP A 208 13.16 14.45 10.08
CA TRP A 208 13.21 13.11 10.65
C TRP A 208 14.58 12.44 10.49
N ILE A 209 14.91 11.58 11.46
CA ILE A 209 16.06 10.67 11.41
C ILE A 209 15.60 9.22 11.49
N VAL A 210 16.47 8.26 11.15
CA VAL A 210 16.15 6.82 11.14
C VAL A 210 15.64 6.36 12.51
N GLU A 211 16.19 6.91 13.58
CA GLU A 211 15.83 6.61 14.96
C GLU A 211 14.37 6.95 15.28
N ASP A 212 13.78 7.95 14.64
CA ASP A 212 12.36 8.31 14.83
C ASP A 212 11.42 7.22 14.27
N LEU A 213 11.86 6.54 13.21
CA LEU A 213 11.09 5.51 12.51
C LEU A 213 11.31 4.12 13.12
N LYS A 214 12.46 3.92 13.79
CA LYS A 214 12.92 2.62 14.28
C LYS A 214 11.91 1.89 15.18
N PRO A 215 11.26 2.52 16.17
CA PRO A 215 10.29 1.82 17.01
C PRO A 215 9.13 1.20 16.22
N TYR A 216 8.69 1.88 15.15
CA TYR A 216 7.59 1.42 14.32
C TYR A 216 8.03 0.33 13.36
N ALA A 217 9.20 0.48 12.72
CA ALA A 217 9.75 -0.56 11.86
C ALA A 217 10.03 -1.86 12.63
N ASP A 218 10.68 -1.75 13.79
CA ASP A 218 10.99 -2.91 14.65
C ASP A 218 9.72 -3.63 15.08
N HIS A 219 8.67 -2.89 15.47
CA HIS A 219 7.39 -3.47 15.86
C HIS A 219 6.71 -4.22 14.72
N VAL A 220 6.66 -3.62 13.52
CA VAL A 220 6.06 -4.25 12.33
C VAL A 220 6.79 -5.54 11.95
N VAL A 221 8.12 -5.50 11.85
CA VAL A 221 8.88 -6.70 11.47
C VAL A 221 8.74 -7.79 12.54
N SER A 222 8.80 -7.43 13.82
CA SER A 222 8.64 -8.37 14.94
C SER A 222 7.24 -9.02 14.96
N ALA A 223 6.19 -8.24 14.76
CA ALA A 223 4.81 -8.72 14.84
C ALA A 223 4.42 -9.58 13.63
N PHE A 224 4.76 -9.15 12.41
CA PHE A 224 4.32 -9.81 11.19
C PHE A 224 5.26 -10.93 10.73
N GLY A 225 6.56 -10.80 10.98
CA GLY A 225 7.60 -11.63 10.37
C GLY A 225 7.95 -11.15 8.96
N ALA A 226 9.20 -11.37 8.56
CA ALA A 226 9.72 -10.90 7.27
C ALA A 226 8.95 -11.45 6.05
N ASP A 227 8.38 -12.65 6.18
CA ASP A 227 7.59 -13.34 5.15
C ASP A 227 6.18 -12.74 4.92
N ARG A 228 5.78 -11.79 5.77
CA ARG A 228 4.52 -11.02 5.67
C ARG A 228 4.72 -9.50 5.67
N VAL A 229 5.97 -9.03 5.64
CA VAL A 229 6.31 -7.61 5.44
C VAL A 229 6.83 -7.43 4.03
N MET A 230 6.38 -6.39 3.33
CA MET A 230 6.88 -6.03 2.00
C MET A 230 7.22 -4.54 1.92
N TRP A 231 8.38 -4.20 1.39
CA TRP A 231 8.81 -2.81 1.21
C TRP A 231 8.08 -2.14 0.04
N GLY A 232 7.78 -0.85 0.19
CA GLY A 232 7.26 -0.01 -0.89
C GLY A 232 7.73 1.43 -0.70
N SER A 233 7.96 2.13 -1.82
CA SER A 233 8.48 3.49 -1.78
C SER A 233 7.44 4.51 -1.38
N ASP A 234 6.18 4.28 -1.77
CA ASP A 234 5.12 5.29 -1.80
C ASP A 234 5.48 6.47 -2.72
N TRP A 235 6.35 6.24 -3.72
CA TRP A 235 6.71 7.26 -4.69
C TRP A 235 5.49 7.59 -5.57
N PRO A 236 5.24 8.87 -5.91
CA PRO A 236 6.04 10.04 -5.59
C PRO A 236 5.58 10.77 -4.32
N VAL A 237 4.59 10.25 -3.58
CA VAL A 237 4.11 10.86 -2.32
C VAL A 237 5.24 10.95 -1.29
N CYS A 238 6.13 9.95 -1.22
CA CYS A 238 7.30 9.96 -0.35
C CYS A 238 8.17 11.23 -0.51
N ARG A 239 8.13 11.87 -1.70
CA ARG A 239 8.87 13.11 -2.01
C ARG A 239 8.48 14.31 -1.18
N LEU A 240 7.33 14.26 -0.49
CA LEU A 240 6.97 15.27 0.51
C LEU A 240 7.90 15.28 1.72
N ALA A 241 8.60 14.17 1.98
CA ALA A 241 9.46 14.01 3.15
C ALA A 241 10.88 13.51 2.84
N ALA A 242 11.09 12.83 1.70
CA ALA A 242 12.34 12.18 1.35
C ALA A 242 12.47 11.94 -0.17
N SER A 243 13.68 11.92 -0.72
CA SER A 243 13.88 11.33 -2.05
C SER A 243 13.68 9.81 -2.00
N TYR A 244 13.55 9.17 -3.17
CA TYR A 244 13.46 7.71 -3.27
C TYR A 244 14.68 7.04 -2.61
N GLU A 245 15.87 7.55 -2.94
CA GLU A 245 17.17 7.14 -2.42
C GLU A 245 17.22 7.21 -0.89
N ALA A 246 16.80 8.37 -0.35
CA ALA A 246 16.85 8.62 1.08
C ALA A 246 15.91 7.69 1.84
N TRP A 247 14.70 7.45 1.31
CA TRP A 247 13.77 6.51 1.91
C TRP A 247 14.26 5.06 1.81
N HIS A 248 14.73 4.61 0.65
CA HIS A 248 15.28 3.26 0.48
C HIS A 248 16.47 3.02 1.43
N THR A 249 17.40 3.97 1.51
CA THR A 249 18.56 3.89 2.41
C THR A 249 18.14 3.83 3.87
N ALA A 250 17.15 4.65 4.27
CA ALA A 250 16.60 4.60 5.63
C ALA A 250 15.93 3.24 5.91
N ALA A 251 15.17 2.68 4.97
CA ALA A 251 14.58 1.35 5.09
C ALA A 251 15.65 0.26 5.27
N GLU A 252 16.75 0.32 4.53
CA GLU A 252 17.88 -0.62 4.70
C GLU A 252 18.57 -0.49 6.06
N ALA A 253 18.70 0.74 6.58
CA ALA A 253 19.21 0.98 7.92
C ALA A 253 18.26 0.43 9.01
N LEU A 254 16.95 0.60 8.83
CA LEU A 254 15.92 0.09 9.74
C LEU A 254 15.90 -1.45 9.79
N THR A 255 16.21 -2.10 8.68
CA THR A 255 16.25 -3.57 8.57
C THR A 255 17.66 -4.15 8.71
N ILE A 256 18.66 -3.37 9.11
CA ILE A 256 20.07 -3.76 9.05
C ILE A 256 20.38 -5.05 9.83
N GLY A 257 19.71 -5.25 10.97
CA GLY A 257 19.89 -6.39 11.87
C GLY A 257 19.27 -7.71 11.38
N LEU A 258 18.49 -7.68 10.30
CA LEU A 258 17.87 -8.88 9.72
C LEU A 258 18.87 -9.69 8.90
N THR A 259 18.63 -11.00 8.85
CA THR A 259 19.39 -11.93 8.00
C THR A 259 19.17 -11.62 6.51
N ALA A 260 20.08 -12.10 5.66
CA ALA A 260 19.96 -11.94 4.21
C ALA A 260 18.67 -12.57 3.64
N SER A 261 18.20 -13.68 4.24
CA SER A 261 16.94 -14.32 3.85
C SER A 261 15.74 -13.45 4.18
N GLU A 262 15.68 -12.90 5.40
CA GLU A 262 14.58 -12.00 5.81
C GLU A 262 14.55 -10.72 4.98
N LYS A 263 15.70 -10.14 4.66
CA LYS A 263 15.77 -9.01 3.74
C LYS A 263 15.27 -9.38 2.34
N THR A 264 15.61 -10.57 1.85
CA THR A 264 15.11 -11.04 0.54
C THR A 264 13.58 -11.15 0.54
N GLU A 265 12.98 -11.53 1.66
CA GLU A 265 11.52 -11.54 1.82
C GLU A 265 10.93 -10.13 1.81
N ILE A 266 11.44 -9.24 2.66
CA ILE A 266 10.94 -7.86 2.78
C ILE A 266 11.04 -7.08 1.48
N TYR A 267 12.18 -7.18 0.79
CA TYR A 267 12.45 -6.37 -0.41
C TYR A 267 11.95 -7.01 -1.71
N GLY A 268 11.23 -8.13 -1.66
CA GLY A 268 10.59 -8.67 -2.87
C GLY A 268 9.87 -10.01 -2.70
N GLY A 269 10.42 -10.96 -1.93
CA GLY A 269 9.84 -12.31 -1.80
C GLY A 269 8.39 -12.31 -1.33
N THR A 270 8.08 -11.50 -0.32
CA THR A 270 6.72 -11.36 0.22
C THR A 270 5.77 -10.76 -0.81
N ALA A 271 6.17 -9.68 -1.49
CA ALA A 271 5.35 -9.04 -2.53
C ALA A 271 5.11 -9.98 -3.72
N ALA A 272 6.14 -10.69 -4.19
CA ALA A 272 6.06 -11.63 -5.30
C ALA A 272 5.02 -12.74 -5.02
N ARG A 273 5.08 -13.35 -3.82
CA ARG A 273 4.09 -14.36 -3.41
C ARG A 273 2.70 -13.78 -3.23
N PHE A 274 2.58 -12.62 -2.57
CA PHE A 274 1.29 -12.02 -2.25
C PHE A 274 0.51 -11.60 -3.51
N TYR A 275 1.17 -10.93 -4.46
CA TYR A 275 0.57 -10.47 -5.71
C TYR A 275 0.66 -11.48 -6.87
N ARG A 276 1.28 -12.64 -6.64
CA ARG A 276 1.53 -13.68 -7.66
C ARG A 276 2.20 -13.08 -8.90
N ILE A 277 3.38 -12.56 -8.66
CA ILE A 277 4.28 -12.08 -9.72
C ILE A 277 5.19 -13.24 -10.09
N ASP A 278 5.17 -13.61 -11.37
CA ASP A 278 6.08 -14.62 -11.91
C ASP A 278 7.49 -14.03 -12.04
N GLY A 279 8.50 -14.88 -11.77
CA GLY A 279 9.92 -14.53 -11.78
C GLY A 279 10.53 -14.41 -13.17
#